data_AF-A0A1H8QW45-F1
#
_entry.id   AF-A0A1H8QW45-F1
#
_cell.length_a   1.000
_cell.length_b   1.000
_cell.length_c   1.000
_cell.angle_alpha   90.00
_cell.angle_beta   90.00
_cell.angle_gamma   90.00
#
_symmetry.space_group_name_H-M   'P 1'
#
loop_
_entity.id
_entity.type
_entity.pdbx_description
1 polymer ?
#
loop_
_entity_poly.entity_id
_entity_poly.type
_entity_poly.pdbx_seq_one_letter_code
_entity_poly.pdbx_strand_id
1 'polypeptide(L)'
;MPENTRLGGSIDQIDLEFVEREATPRLLMKLGIQLHLAGLSLSNTVSVLDIFGVERARSTVHNWVHKADLQPEAGCSPDHVAVDETV
;
A
#
# COMPACT_ATOMS: atom_id res chain seq x y z
N MET A 1 8.53 0.61 20.15
CA MET A 1 8.13 -0.17 18.97
C MET A 1 6.68 -0.54 19.14
N PRO A 2 5.73 -0.06 18.32
CA PRO A 2 4.45 -0.72 18.20
C PRO A 2 4.56 -1.80 17.13
N GLU A 3 4.14 -2.98 17.55
CA GLU A 3 4.19 -4.23 16.82
C GLU A 3 3.15 -4.20 15.70
N ASN A 4 3.43 -4.95 14.64
CA ASN A 4 2.64 -5.05 13.42
C ASN A 4 1.25 -5.68 13.67
N THR A 5 0.31 -4.92 14.25
CA THR A 5 -1.06 -5.38 14.56
C THR A 5 -2.02 -5.31 13.36
N ARG A 6 -1.52 -5.21 12.12
CA ARG A 6 -2.41 -5.02 10.95
C ARG A 6 -2.31 -6.12 9.90
N LEU A 7 -1.87 -7.32 10.29
CA LEU A 7 -2.05 -8.54 9.50
C LEU A 7 -3.53 -8.99 9.55
N GLY A 8 -4.44 -8.23 8.93
CA GLY A 8 -5.86 -8.60 8.90
C GLY A 8 -6.86 -7.57 8.37
N GLY A 9 -6.43 -6.45 7.79
CA GLY A 9 -7.36 -5.50 7.18
C GLY A 9 -8.07 -6.10 5.97
N SER A 10 -9.40 -6.22 6.04
CA SER A 10 -10.23 -6.61 4.88
C SER A 10 -9.96 -5.70 3.68
N ILE A 11 -10.12 -6.23 2.46
CA ILE A 11 -10.08 -5.48 1.19
C ILE A 11 -10.88 -4.17 1.31
N ASP A 12 -12.00 -4.21 2.02
CA ASP A 12 -12.90 -3.07 2.21
C ASP A 12 -12.27 -1.89 2.96
N GLN A 13 -11.30 -2.12 3.85
CA GLN A 13 -10.65 -1.06 4.64
C GLN A 13 -9.57 -0.29 3.87
N ILE A 14 -9.17 -0.77 2.70
CA ILE A 14 -8.22 -0.07 1.83
C ILE A 14 -8.97 1.04 1.13
N ASP A 15 -8.80 2.27 1.60
CA ASP A 15 -9.32 3.44 0.92
C ASP A 15 -8.47 3.77 -0.32
N LEU A 16 -9.13 4.12 -1.41
CA LEU A 16 -8.53 4.37 -2.72
C LEU A 16 -8.95 5.74 -3.29
N GLU A 17 -9.43 6.67 -2.46
CA GLU A 17 -9.80 8.03 -2.87
C GLU A 17 -8.61 8.82 -3.46
N PHE A 18 -7.37 8.37 -3.25
CA PHE A 18 -6.19 8.98 -3.84
C PHE A 18 -5.85 8.49 -5.28
N VAL A 19 -6.48 7.40 -5.76
CA VAL A 19 -6.22 6.75 -7.07
C VAL A 19 -7.45 6.79 -7.99
N GLU A 20 -8.42 7.67 -7.73
CA GLU A 20 -9.67 7.78 -8.50
C GLU A 20 -9.50 7.94 -10.02
N ARG A 21 -8.32 8.36 -10.46
CA ARG A 21 -8.01 8.64 -11.87
C ARG A 21 -7.20 7.55 -12.57
N GLU A 22 -6.88 6.46 -11.88
CA GLU A 22 -6.10 5.40 -12.48
C GLU A 22 -6.98 4.42 -13.27
N ALA A 23 -6.53 4.04 -14.47
CA ALA A 23 -7.27 3.12 -15.35
C ALA A 23 -7.35 1.66 -14.82
N THR A 24 -6.69 1.36 -13.69
CA THR A 24 -6.77 0.03 -13.07
C THR A 24 -8.12 -0.11 -12.36
N PRO A 25 -8.81 -1.26 -12.47
CA PRO A 25 -9.95 -1.54 -11.62
C PRO A 25 -9.57 -1.44 -10.12
N ARG A 26 -10.38 -0.74 -9.32
CA ARG A 26 -10.13 -0.57 -7.86
C ARG A 26 -9.88 -1.91 -7.15
N LEU A 27 -10.61 -2.97 -7.53
CA LEU A 27 -10.42 -4.32 -6.99
C LEU A 27 -8.98 -4.85 -7.18
N LEU A 28 -8.39 -4.62 -8.35
CA LEU A 28 -7.03 -5.08 -8.66
C LEU A 28 -5.97 -4.23 -7.95
N MET A 29 -6.24 -2.94 -7.73
CA MET A 29 -5.38 -2.11 -6.89
C MET A 29 -5.36 -2.62 -5.44
N LYS A 30 -6.54 -2.90 -4.86
CA LYS A 30 -6.66 -3.47 -3.50
C LYS A 30 -5.97 -4.82 -3.39
N LEU A 31 -6.14 -5.70 -4.39
CA LEU A 31 -5.45 -6.98 -4.47
C LEU A 31 -3.92 -6.78 -4.49
N GLY A 32 -3.42 -5.86 -5.32
CA GLY A 32 -1.99 -5.56 -5.40
C GLY A 32 -1.40 -5.08 -4.08
N ILE A 33 -2.12 -4.19 -3.38
CA ILE A 33 -1.74 -3.71 -2.05
C ILE A 33 -1.71 -4.88 -1.05
N GLN A 34 -2.75 -5.71 -1.01
CA GLN A 34 -2.82 -6.85 -0.09
C GLN A 34 -1.73 -7.89 -0.34
N LEU A 35 -1.46 -8.24 -1.60
CA LEU A 35 -0.40 -9.18 -1.94
C LEU A 35 0.95 -8.69 -1.42
N HIS A 36 1.25 -7.40 -1.61
CA HIS A 36 2.49 -6.83 -1.11
C HIS A 36 2.54 -6.80 0.43
N LEU A 37 1.44 -6.40 1.09
CA LEU A 37 1.33 -6.43 2.56
C LEU A 37 1.43 -7.85 3.14
N ALA A 38 0.99 -8.87 2.41
CA ALA A 38 1.16 -10.27 2.75
C ALA A 38 2.60 -10.80 2.55
N GLY A 39 3.54 -9.93 2.15
CA GLY A 39 4.96 -10.24 2.02
C GLY A 39 5.40 -10.61 0.60
N LEU A 40 4.54 -10.48 -0.42
CA LEU A 40 5.00 -10.66 -1.80
C LEU A 40 5.91 -9.51 -2.24
N SER A 41 6.91 -9.86 -3.05
CA SER A 41 7.74 -8.86 -3.73
C SER A 41 6.89 -8.05 -4.71
N LEU A 42 7.26 -6.79 -4.95
CA LEU A 42 6.58 -5.93 -5.94
C LEU A 42 6.59 -6.56 -7.35
N SER A 43 7.67 -7.26 -7.70
CA SER A 43 7.76 -7.98 -8.98
C SER A 43 6.71 -9.10 -9.07
N ASN A 44 6.55 -9.89 -8.01
CA ASN A 44 5.56 -10.97 -7.97
C ASN A 44 4.15 -10.41 -7.99
N THR A 45 3.89 -9.31 -7.27
CA THR A 45 2.59 -8.63 -7.31
C THR A 45 2.26 -8.15 -8.72
N VAL A 46 3.22 -7.54 -9.44
CA VAL A 46 3.04 -7.15 -10.84
C VAL A 46 2.74 -8.37 -11.74
N SER A 47 3.46 -9.48 -11.55
CA SER A 47 3.19 -10.71 -12.30
C SER A 47 1.78 -11.26 -12.04
N VAL A 48 1.24 -11.11 -10.83
CA VAL A 48 -0.15 -11.49 -10.55
C VAL A 48 -1.14 -10.56 -11.25
N LEU A 49 -0.89 -9.24 -11.29
CA LEU A 49 -1.74 -8.28 -12.00
C LEU A 49 -1.74 -8.52 -13.52
N ASP A 50 -0.59 -8.93 -14.07
CA ASP A 50 -0.45 -9.29 -15.49
C ASP A 50 -1.36 -10.47 -15.88
N ILE A 51 -1.55 -11.46 -15.00
CA ILE A 51 -2.50 -12.57 -15.20
C ILE A 51 -3.94 -12.06 -15.40
N PHE A 52 -4.29 -10.93 -14.78
CA PHE A 52 -5.59 -10.28 -14.95
C PHE A 52 -5.64 -9.31 -16.14
N GLY A 53 -4.59 -9.29 -16.99
CA GLY A 53 -4.48 -8.38 -18.13
C GLY A 53 -4.11 -6.95 -17.76
N VAL A 54 -3.59 -6.74 -16.54
CA VAL A 54 -3.19 -5.43 -16.03
C VAL A 54 -1.68 -5.34 -15.99
N GLU A 55 -1.10 -4.77 -17.04
CA GLU A 55 0.32 -4.46 -17.08
C GLU A 55 0.58 -3.17 -16.28
N ARG A 56 1.33 -3.30 -15.17
CA ARG A 56 1.71 -2.15 -14.34
C ARG A 56 3.17 -2.21 -13.97
N ALA A 57 3.77 -1.04 -13.87
CA ALA A 57 5.13 -0.93 -13.34
C ALA A 57 5.14 -1.24 -11.84
N ARG A 58 6.25 -1.80 -11.36
CA ARG A 58 6.49 -2.03 -9.92
C ARG A 58 6.35 -0.74 -9.10
N SER A 59 6.73 0.40 -9.68
CA SER A 59 6.58 1.73 -9.07
C SER A 59 5.12 2.12 -8.87
N THR A 60 4.20 1.67 -9.75
CA THR A 60 2.77 1.92 -9.61
C THR A 60 2.19 1.15 -8.43
N VAL A 61 2.52 -0.14 -8.30
CA VAL A 61 2.12 -0.97 -7.15
C VAL A 61 2.70 -0.40 -5.85
N HIS A 62 3.97 0.00 -5.85
CA HIS A 62 4.59 0.66 -4.71
C HIS A 62 3.87 1.96 -4.33
N ASN A 63 3.46 2.77 -5.30
CA ASN A 63 2.70 4.00 -5.08
C ASN A 63 1.31 3.71 -4.48
N TRP A 64 0.64 2.63 -4.89
CA TRP A 64 -0.63 2.24 -4.27
C TRP A 64 -0.47 1.86 -2.81
N VAL A 65 0.52 1.01 -2.50
CA VAL A 65 0.82 0.61 -1.12
C VAL A 65 1.17 1.83 -0.29
N HIS A 66 2.09 2.66 -0.78
CA HIS A 66 2.50 3.86 -0.06
C HIS A 66 1.30 4.77 0.18
N LYS A 67 0.48 5.05 -0.81
CA LYS A 67 -0.67 5.96 -0.64
C LYS A 67 -1.83 5.36 0.19
N ALA A 68 -2.02 4.04 0.18
CA ALA A 68 -2.98 3.35 1.04
C ALA A 68 -2.51 3.27 2.50
N ASP A 69 -1.20 3.25 2.72
CA ASP A 69 -0.56 3.28 4.05
C ASP A 69 -0.28 4.73 4.53
N LEU A 70 -0.22 5.71 3.61
CA LEU A 70 -0.23 7.16 3.85
C LEU A 70 -1.62 7.69 4.26
N GLN A 71 -2.59 6.81 4.42
CA GLN A 71 -3.76 7.03 5.27
C GLN A 71 -3.48 6.39 6.65
N PRO A 72 -2.42 6.78 7.41
CA PRO A 72 -2.44 6.47 8.83
C PRO A 72 -3.69 7.18 9.33
N GLU A 73 -4.56 6.45 10.03
CA GLU A 73 -5.78 7.00 10.59
C GLU A 73 -5.50 8.40 11.15
N ALA A 74 -6.22 9.39 10.63
CA ALA A 74 -6.21 10.74 11.16
C ALA A 74 -6.57 10.66 12.65
N GLY A 75 -5.55 10.55 13.51
CA GLY A 75 -5.76 10.17 14.90
C GLY A 75 -4.53 9.68 15.68
N CYS A 76 -3.41 9.31 15.05
CA CYS A 76 -2.15 9.12 15.78
C CYS A 76 -1.13 10.18 15.37
N SER A 77 -0.76 11.02 16.33
CA SER A 77 0.21 12.10 16.22
C SER A 77 1.47 11.67 15.46
N PRO A 78 2.07 12.55 14.64
CA PRO A 78 3.38 12.33 14.05
C PRO A 78 4.46 12.59 15.10
N ASP A 79 4.46 11.83 16.19
CA ASP A 79 5.55 11.86 17.15
C ASP A 79 6.49 10.70 16.84
N HIS A 80 7.33 10.86 15.81
CA HIS A 80 8.66 10.25 15.78
C HIS A 80 9.48 10.85 14.63
N VAL A 81 9.95 12.08 14.83
CA VAL A 81 11.28 12.48 14.35
C VAL A 81 12.12 12.71 15.60
N ALA A 82 12.85 11.68 16.01
CA ALA A 82 14.06 11.90 16.81
C ALA A 82 15.11 12.44 15.84
N VAL A 83 15.25 13.76 15.76
CA VAL A 83 16.48 14.37 15.24
C VAL A 83 17.51 14.16 16.34
N ASP A 84 18.35 13.14 16.18
CA ASP A 84 19.54 13.00 17.01
C ASP A 84 20.48 14.16 16.68
N GLU A 85 20.57 15.08 17.64
CA GLU A 85 21.57 16.14 17.67
C GLU A 85 22.95 15.46 17.73
N THR A 86 23.78 15.66 16.70
CA THR A 86 25.20 15.35 16.79
C THR A 86 26.01 16.62 16.53
N VAL A 87 26.34 17.29 17.64
CA VAL A 87 27.49 18.20 17.94
C VAL A 87 27.82 19.33 16.98
#